data_AF-A0A226X0S3-F1
#
_entry.id   AF-A0A226X0S3-F1
#
_cell.length_a   1.000
_cell.length_b   1.000
_cell.length_c   1.000
_cell.angle_alpha   90.00
_cell.angle_beta   90.00
_cell.angle_gamma   90.00
#
_symmetry.space_group_name_H-M   'P 1'
#
loop_
_entity.id
_entity.type
_entity.pdbx_description
1 polymer ?
#
loop_
_entity_poly.entity_id
_entity_poly.type
_entity_poly.pdbx_seq_one_letter_code
_entity_poly.pdbx_strand_id
1 'polypeptide(L)'
;MQSSLHVAEHHEAAAELHEHAARYLRQATKHYEEGKVALAAHEAQAAHAIALCAIDHSNEAAKHHAIRCCLVEPAAKRAISVAA
;
A
#
# COMPACT_ATOMS: atom_id res chain seq x y z
N MET A 1 16.10 13.96 3.06
CA MET A 1 14.71 14.35 2.71
C MET A 1 14.09 13.49 1.62
N GLN A 2 14.83 13.03 0.60
CA GLN A 2 14.28 12.21 -0.51
C GLN A 2 13.57 10.90 -0.08
N SER A 3 14.06 10.20 0.96
CA SER A 3 13.41 8.95 1.41
C SER A 3 12.02 9.15 2.02
N SER A 4 11.71 10.33 2.57
CA SER A 4 10.37 10.61 3.11
C SER A 4 9.36 10.97 2.02
N LEU A 5 9.85 11.58 0.92
CA LEU A 5 9.04 11.92 -0.24
C LEU A 5 8.54 10.64 -0.94
N HIS A 6 9.45 9.69 -1.21
CA HIS A 6 9.09 8.40 -1.81
C HIS A 6 8.10 7.59 -0.95
N VAL A 7 8.23 7.63 0.38
CA VAL A 7 7.26 6.97 1.28
C VAL A 7 5.87 7.56 1.17
N ALA A 8 5.76 8.89 1.13
CA ALA A 8 4.47 9.58 0.98
C ALA A 8 3.83 9.25 -0.37
N GLU A 9 4.60 9.27 -1.45
CA GLU A 9 4.15 8.90 -2.80
C GLU A 9 3.63 7.46 -2.87
N HIS A 10 4.33 6.51 -2.24
CA HIS A 10 3.86 5.12 -2.18
C HIS A 10 2.55 4.99 -1.37
N HIS A 11 2.39 5.72 -0.27
CA HIS A 11 1.15 5.69 0.51
C HIS A 11 -0.03 6.32 -0.23
N GLU A 12 0.19 7.45 -0.92
CA GLU A 12 -0.83 8.11 -1.73
C GLU A 12 -1.29 7.20 -2.88
N ALA A 13 -0.34 6.62 -3.63
CA ALA A 13 -0.64 5.68 -4.69
C ALA A 13 -1.41 4.45 -4.16
N ALA A 14 -1.04 3.90 -3.01
CA ALA A 14 -1.76 2.79 -2.40
C ALA A 14 -3.21 3.17 -2.03
N ALA A 15 -3.43 4.36 -1.49
CA ALA A 15 -4.76 4.85 -1.14
C ALA A 15 -5.66 5.01 -2.37
N GLU A 16 -5.13 5.63 -3.44
CA GLU A 16 -5.86 5.79 -4.71
C GLU A 16 -6.22 4.44 -5.34
N LEU A 17 -5.27 3.50 -5.37
CA LEU A 17 -5.48 2.15 -5.90
C LEU A 17 -6.52 1.39 -5.06
N HIS A 18 -6.50 1.51 -3.74
CA HIS A 18 -7.54 0.92 -2.89
C HIS A 18 -8.93 1.51 -3.16
N GLU A 19 -9.02 2.82 -3.38
CA GLU A 19 -10.30 3.45 -3.74
C GLU A 19 -10.80 2.94 -5.11
N HIS A 20 -9.90 2.82 -6.10
CA HIS A 20 -10.21 2.27 -7.41
C HIS A 20 -10.72 0.83 -7.30
N ALA A 21 -10.02 -0.05 -6.57
CA ALA A 21 -10.44 -1.43 -6.34
C ALA A 21 -11.83 -1.49 -5.67
N ALA A 22 -12.07 -0.64 -4.66
CA ALA A 22 -13.36 -0.58 -3.98
C ALA A 22 -14.49 -0.14 -4.92
N ARG A 23 -14.23 0.77 -5.88
CA ARG A 23 -15.22 1.16 -6.90
C ARG A 23 -15.57 0.00 -7.82
N TYR A 24 -14.58 -0.74 -8.32
CA TYR A 24 -14.82 -1.92 -9.15
C TYR A 24 -15.59 -3.02 -8.41
N LEU A 25 -15.31 -3.25 -7.12
CA LEU A 25 -16.09 -4.22 -6.33
C LEU A 25 -17.54 -3.80 -6.16
N ARG A 26 -17.81 -2.50 -5.92
CA ARG A 26 -19.19 -2.00 -5.85
C ARG A 26 -19.93 -2.17 -7.18
N GLN A 27 -19.27 -1.93 -8.30
CA GLN A 27 -19.83 -2.19 -9.64
C GLN A 27 -20.09 -3.69 -9.86
N ALA A 28 -19.12 -4.53 -9.49
CA ALA A 28 -19.23 -5.98 -9.61
C ALA A 28 -20.43 -6.51 -8.83
N THR A 29 -20.62 -6.08 -7.58
CA THR A 29 -21.78 -6.45 -6.75
C THR A 29 -23.08 -6.02 -7.42
N LYS A 30 -23.17 -4.78 -7.88
CA LYS A 30 -24.36 -4.28 -8.58
C LYS A 30 -24.68 -5.11 -9.82
N HIS A 31 -23.69 -5.40 -10.67
CA HIS A 31 -23.89 -6.19 -11.88
C HIS A 31 -24.22 -7.65 -11.57
N TYR A 32 -23.69 -8.21 -10.48
CA TYR A 32 -24.05 -9.54 -10.02
C TYR A 32 -25.52 -9.62 -9.60
N GLU A 33 -26.00 -8.63 -8.83
CA GLU A 33 -27.42 -8.51 -8.43
C GLU A 33 -28.35 -8.34 -9.64
N GLU A 34 -27.89 -7.68 -10.69
CA GLU A 34 -28.61 -7.55 -11.98
C GLU A 34 -28.55 -8.81 -12.86
N GLY A 35 -27.90 -9.89 -12.40
CA GLY A 35 -27.74 -11.15 -13.16
C GLY A 35 -26.66 -11.11 -14.25
N LYS A 36 -25.87 -10.02 -14.34
CA LYS A 36 -24.78 -9.84 -15.32
C LYS A 36 -23.48 -10.49 -14.80
N VAL A 37 -23.54 -11.79 -14.52
CA VAL A 37 -22.48 -12.51 -13.77
C VAL A 37 -21.10 -12.45 -14.46
N ALA A 38 -21.02 -12.53 -15.78
CA ALA A 38 -19.74 -12.45 -16.51
C ALA A 38 -19.07 -11.07 -16.37
N LEU A 39 -19.86 -10.00 -16.42
CA LEU A 39 -19.35 -8.64 -16.23
C LEU A 39 -18.92 -8.42 -14.78
N ALA A 40 -19.72 -8.89 -13.83
CA ALA A 40 -19.38 -8.83 -12.41
C ALA A 40 -18.07 -9.57 -12.09
N ALA A 41 -17.87 -10.76 -12.66
CA ALA A 41 -16.64 -11.53 -12.48
C ALA A 41 -15.41 -10.78 -13.05
N HIS A 42 -15.54 -10.18 -14.24
CA HIS A 42 -14.48 -9.38 -14.83
C HIS A 42 -14.13 -8.17 -13.96
N GLU A 43 -15.12 -7.43 -13.46
CA GLU A 43 -14.91 -6.28 -12.59
C GLU A 43 -14.29 -6.67 -11.24
N ALA A 44 -14.70 -7.80 -10.66
CA ALA A 44 -14.09 -8.33 -9.45
C ALA A 44 -12.62 -8.74 -9.67
N GLN A 45 -12.30 -9.36 -10.81
CA GLN A 45 -10.92 -9.69 -11.16
C GLN A 45 -10.08 -8.42 -11.37
N ALA A 46 -10.62 -7.41 -12.03
CA ALA A 46 -9.95 -6.11 -12.19
C ALA A 46 -9.68 -5.46 -10.83
N ALA A 47 -10.67 -5.45 -9.92
CA ALA A 47 -10.48 -4.94 -8.56
C ALA A 47 -9.38 -5.69 -7.80
N HIS A 48 -9.34 -7.02 -7.93
CA HIS A 48 -8.31 -7.84 -7.29
C HIS A 48 -6.91 -7.49 -7.80
N ALA A 49 -6.73 -7.35 -9.12
CA ALA A 49 -5.46 -6.93 -9.69
C ALA A 49 -5.01 -5.56 -9.18
N ILE A 50 -5.93 -4.58 -9.10
CA ILE A 50 -5.64 -3.24 -8.58
C ILE A 50 -5.26 -3.30 -7.08
N ALA A 51 -5.95 -4.14 -6.30
CA ALA A 51 -5.65 -4.29 -4.87
C ALA A 51 -4.24 -4.88 -4.64
N LEU A 52 -3.77 -5.78 -5.50
CA LEU A 52 -2.39 -6.28 -5.44
C LEU A 52 -1.37 -5.15 -5.68
N CYS A 53 -1.61 -4.28 -6.67
CA CYS A 53 -0.75 -3.11 -6.86
C CYS A 53 -0.73 -2.20 -5.63
N ALA A 54 -1.87 -1.97 -4.98
CA ALA A 54 -1.94 -1.17 -3.75
C ALA A 54 -1.11 -1.77 -2.60
N ILE A 55 -1.14 -3.10 -2.47
CA ILE A 55 -0.34 -3.85 -1.49
C ILE A 55 1.16 -3.70 -1.78
N ASP A 56 1.57 -3.77 -3.05
CA ASP A 56 2.97 -3.59 -3.42
C ASP A 56 3.49 -2.19 -3.06
N HIS A 57 2.72 -1.14 -3.37
CA HIS A 57 3.05 0.22 -2.96
C HIS A 57 3.13 0.36 -1.42
N SER A 58 2.17 -0.22 -0.69
CA SER A 58 2.18 -0.22 0.78
C SER A 58 3.41 -0.94 1.36
N ASN A 59 3.81 -2.05 0.75
CA ASN A 59 4.99 -2.83 1.14
C ASN A 59 6.28 -2.05 0.89
N GLU A 60 6.41 -1.36 -0.23
CA GLU A 60 7.57 -0.50 -0.49
C GLU A 60 7.66 0.64 0.54
N ALA A 61 6.53 1.31 0.83
CA ALA A 61 6.48 2.31 1.89
C ALA A 61 6.93 1.75 3.26
N ALA A 62 6.48 0.54 3.61
CA ALA A 62 6.85 -0.14 4.84
C ALA A 62 8.33 -0.51 4.90
N LYS A 63 8.93 -0.98 3.79
CA LYS A 63 10.38 -1.26 3.70
C LYS A 63 11.20 0.00 3.95
N HIS A 64 10.84 1.11 3.30
CA HIS A 64 11.50 2.40 3.52
C HIS A 64 11.38 2.88 4.98
N HIS A 65 10.20 2.69 5.59
CA HIS A 65 10.00 2.98 7.01
C HIS A 65 10.91 2.12 7.91
N ALA A 66 10.96 0.81 7.67
CA ALA A 66 11.78 -0.11 8.45
C ALA A 66 13.28 0.23 8.35
N ILE A 67 13.77 0.50 7.14
CA ILE A 67 15.16 0.94 6.90
C ILE A 67 15.45 2.22 7.70
N ARG A 68 14.55 3.21 7.64
CA ARG A 68 14.70 4.45 8.42
C ARG A 68 14.76 4.18 9.93
N CYS A 69 13.88 3.34 10.47
CA CYS A 69 13.90 2.99 11.89
C CYS A 69 15.19 2.27 12.30
N CYS A 70 15.63 1.26 11.53
CA CYS A 70 16.83 0.48 11.83
C CYS A 70 18.13 1.29 11.70
N LEU A 71 18.18 2.30 10.83
CA LEU A 71 19.35 3.18 10.70
C LEU A 71 19.41 4.27 11.80
N VAL A 72 18.29 4.57 12.46
CA VAL A 72 18.24 5.53 13.58
C VAL A 72 18.55 4.86 14.94
N GLU A 73 18.42 3.53 15.05
CA GLU A 73 18.57 2.74 16.27
C GLU A 73 19.98 2.19 16.64
N PRO A 74 21.12 2.67 16.09
CA PRO A 74 22.41 2.48 16.78
C PRO A 74 23.09 3.77 17.27
N ALA A 75 22.60 4.96 16.91
CA ALA A 75 23.27 6.21 17.34
C ALA A 75 22.98 6.55 18.82
N ALA A 76 21.80 6.21 19.34
CA ALA A 76 21.42 6.53 20.72
C ALA A 76 22.06 5.60 21.77
N LYS A 77 22.43 4.36 21.40
CA LYS A 77 23.04 3.40 22.34
C LYS A 77 24.57 3.45 22.37
N ARG A 78 25.23 4.00 21.34
CA ARG A 78 26.70 4.09 21.28
C ARG A 78 27.29 5.28 22.05
N ALA A 79 26.50 6.34 22.28
CA ALA A 79 26.94 7.51 23.03
C ALA A 79 27.04 7.26 24.54
N ILE A 80 26.33 6.27 25.08
CA ILE A 80 26.31 5.96 26.53
C ILE A 80 27.49 5.03 26.91
N SER A 81 28.02 4.24 25.97
CA SER A 81 29.11 3.27 26.22
C SER A 81 30.52 3.87 26.14
N VAL A 82 30.70 5.11 25.68
CA VAL A 82 32.02 5.77 25.55
C VAL A 82 32.34 6.67 26.76
N ALA A 83 31.41 6.80 27.71
CA ALA A 83 31.55 7.68 28.88
C ALA A 83 31.58 6.95 30.24
N ALA A 84 31.89 5.65 30.27
CA ALA A 84 32.02 4.85 31.51
C ALA A 84 33.43 4.30 31.69
#